data_AF-A0A6C0DW38-F1
#
_entry.id   AF-A0A6C0DW38-F1
#
_cell.length_a   1.000
_cell.length_b   1.000
_cell.length_c   1.000
_cell.angle_alpha   90.00
_cell.angle_beta   90.00
_cell.angle_gamma   90.00
#
_symmetry.space_group_name_H-M   'P 1'
#
loop_
_entity.id
_entity.type
_entity.pdbx_description
1 polymer ?
#
loop_
_entity_poly.entity_id
_entity_poly.type
_entity_poly.pdbx_seq_one_letter_code
_entity_poly.pdbx_strand_id
1 'polypeptide(L)'
;MEIFKNVTSLMSSNVHENNVKLTYKMTEKDIVILNNPIILGFINKGIKDTGSYILVINSDKEEGATGIFCISKSKKSERGSINKLVTNNGMYNEILNVEWDPYEYPKVILHIHKLNKDKIKNKREIYFSYNVKVIY
;
A
#
# COMPACT_ATOMS: atom_id res chain seq x y z
N MET A 1 -2.79 -12.04 -27.31
CA MET A 1 -3.84 -12.77 -26.57
C MET A 1 -3.66 -12.42 -25.11
N GLU A 2 -4.40 -11.41 -24.64
CA GLU A 2 -4.37 -10.90 -23.27
C GLU A 2 -5.04 -11.91 -22.32
N ILE A 3 -4.47 -12.08 -21.13
CA ILE A 3 -5.12 -12.77 -20.03
C ILE A 3 -5.09 -11.83 -18.82
N PHE A 4 -6.10 -10.97 -18.73
CA PHE A 4 -6.46 -10.30 -17.49
C PHE A 4 -7.07 -11.34 -16.53
N LYS A 5 -6.46 -11.55 -15.36
CA LYS A 5 -7.05 -12.35 -14.28
C LYS A 5 -7.81 -11.44 -13.32
N ASN A 6 -9.12 -11.69 -13.28
CA ASN A 6 -10.16 -11.12 -12.42
C ASN A 6 -9.71 -10.62 -11.05
N VAL A 7 -9.98 -9.34 -10.78
CA VAL A 7 -10.08 -8.78 -9.43
C VAL A 7 -11.56 -8.65 -9.10
N THR A 8 -12.09 -9.57 -8.31
CA THR A 8 -13.48 -9.52 -7.83
C THR A 8 -13.54 -8.67 -6.56
N SER A 9 -13.95 -7.42 -6.70
CA SER A 9 -14.27 -6.52 -5.58
C SER A 9 -15.69 -6.81 -5.08
N LEU A 10 -15.82 -7.49 -3.94
CA LEU A 10 -17.10 -7.61 -3.22
C LEU A 10 -17.46 -6.26 -2.58
N MET A 11 -18.49 -5.61 -3.11
CA MET A 11 -19.11 -4.40 -2.54
C MET A 11 -20.06 -4.80 -1.40
N SER A 12 -19.78 -4.33 -0.17
CA SER A 12 -20.82 -4.19 0.86
C SER A 12 -20.83 -2.73 1.31
N SER A 13 -22.00 -2.11 1.19
CA SER A 13 -22.27 -0.71 1.51
C SER A 13 -22.57 -0.57 3.01
N ASN A 14 -21.74 0.18 3.75
CA ASN A 14 -22.05 0.72 5.08
C ASN A 14 -21.08 1.89 5.41
N VAL A 15 -21.57 3.13 5.28
CA VAL A 15 -21.33 4.41 6.03
C VAL A 15 -19.91 4.78 6.56
N HIS A 16 -18.83 4.10 6.15
CA HIS A 16 -17.42 4.47 6.42
C HIS A 16 -16.57 4.35 5.13
N GLU A 17 -16.99 5.06 4.08
CA GLU A 17 -16.60 4.79 2.68
C GLU A 17 -15.18 5.21 2.25
N ASN A 18 -14.36 5.77 3.15
CA ASN A 18 -13.01 6.26 2.83
C ASN A 18 -11.90 5.25 3.16
N ASN A 19 -12.25 3.97 3.30
CA ASN A 19 -11.30 2.90 3.58
C ASN A 19 -11.01 2.10 2.30
N VAL A 20 -9.73 1.91 2.01
CA VAL A 20 -9.25 1.03 0.93
C VAL A 20 -8.53 -0.16 1.55
N LYS A 21 -8.87 -1.36 1.08
CA LYS A 21 -8.16 -2.59 1.46
C LYS A 21 -7.14 -2.94 0.39
N LEU A 22 -5.87 -3.07 0.78
CA LEU A 22 -4.79 -3.45 -0.11
C LEU A 22 -4.15 -4.75 0.39
N THR A 23 -3.98 -5.71 -0.51
CA THR A 23 -3.44 -7.03 -0.18
C THR A 23 -2.43 -7.48 -1.20
N TYR A 24 -1.33 -8.07 -0.75
CA TYR A 24 -0.33 -8.68 -1.61
C TYR A 24 0.07 -10.05 -1.06
N LYS A 25 0.07 -11.04 -1.94
CA LYS A 25 0.52 -12.40 -1.66
C LYS A 25 1.89 -12.58 -2.30
N MET A 26 2.92 -12.66 -1.46
CA MET A 26 4.28 -12.93 -1.87
C MET A 26 4.52 -14.43 -1.93
N THR A 27 5.07 -14.90 -3.05
CA THR A 27 5.42 -16.30 -3.31
C THR A 27 6.93 -16.53 -3.20
N GLU A 28 7.37 -17.80 -3.23
CA GLU A 28 8.80 -18.14 -3.24
C GLU A 28 9.59 -17.47 -4.38
N LYS A 29 8.98 -17.26 -5.55
CA LYS A 29 9.64 -16.56 -6.66
C LYS A 29 9.91 -15.10 -6.35
N ASP A 30 8.98 -14.44 -5.66
CA ASP A 30 9.10 -13.04 -5.26
C ASP A 30 10.15 -12.88 -4.15
N ILE A 31 10.26 -13.87 -3.26
CA ILE A 31 11.30 -13.96 -2.21
C ILE A 31 12.71 -14.00 -2.82
N VAL A 32 12.88 -14.51 -4.04
CA VAL A 32 14.20 -14.57 -4.68
C VAL A 32 14.59 -13.24 -5.36
N ILE A 33 13.61 -12.36 -5.66
CA ILE A 33 13.80 -11.10 -6.42
C ILE A 33 13.66 -9.87 -5.49
N LEU A 34 14.07 -10.00 -4.24
CA LEU A 34 13.96 -8.93 -3.24
C LEU A 34 14.98 -7.83 -3.52
N ASN A 35 14.49 -6.75 -4.11
CA ASN A 35 15.03 -5.39 -4.12
C ASN A 35 14.06 -4.43 -4.84
N ASN A 36 13.09 -4.98 -5.58
CA ASN A 36 12.09 -4.17 -6.26
C ASN A 36 10.95 -3.75 -5.31
N PRO A 37 10.46 -2.50 -5.41
CA PRO A 37 9.25 -2.07 -4.74
C PRO A 37 8.04 -2.89 -5.21
N ILE A 38 7.21 -3.30 -4.26
CA ILE A 38 5.93 -3.96 -4.53
C ILE A 38 4.83 -2.90 -4.48
N ILE A 39 4.11 -2.72 -5.58
CA ILE A 39 2.92 -1.85 -5.60
C ILE A 39 1.77 -2.63 -4.95
N LEU A 40 1.32 -2.18 -3.79
CA LEU A 40 0.18 -2.79 -3.09
C LEU A 40 -1.16 -2.42 -3.75
N GLY A 41 -1.25 -1.22 -4.32
CA GLY A 41 -2.40 -0.75 -5.08
C GLY A 41 -2.63 0.76 -4.94
N PHE A 42 -3.70 1.24 -5.57
CA PHE A 42 -4.08 2.64 -5.65
C PHE A 42 -5.18 3.00 -4.65
N ILE A 43 -5.15 4.23 -4.13
CA ILE A 43 -6.13 4.80 -3.21
C ILE A 43 -7.14 5.63 -4.02
N ASN A 44 -8.20 4.98 -4.49
CA ASN A 44 -9.21 5.58 -5.36
C ASN A 44 -10.55 5.87 -4.66
N LYS A 45 -10.63 5.67 -3.34
CA LYS A 45 -11.81 6.00 -2.52
C LYS A 45 -11.48 7.14 -1.56
N GLY A 46 -12.38 8.10 -1.41
CA GLY A 46 -12.19 9.26 -0.53
C GLY A 46 -11.13 10.26 -1.00
N ILE A 47 -10.61 10.12 -2.22
CA ILE A 47 -9.58 11.00 -2.82
C ILE A 47 -10.05 11.44 -4.21
N LYS A 48 -9.79 12.71 -4.55
CA LYS A 48 -9.94 13.28 -5.89
C LYS A 48 -8.58 13.45 -6.57
N ASP A 49 -8.57 13.80 -7.86
CA ASP A 49 -7.35 14.04 -8.66
C ASP A 49 -6.40 15.10 -8.06
N THR A 50 -6.94 15.99 -7.22
CA THR A 50 -6.21 17.04 -6.48
C THR A 50 -6.78 17.18 -5.07
N GLY A 51 -6.09 17.91 -4.21
CA GLY A 51 -6.47 18.17 -2.82
C GLY A 51 -5.36 17.77 -1.84
N SER A 52 -5.66 17.89 -0.55
CA SER A 52 -4.77 17.54 0.56
C SER A 52 -5.47 16.53 1.46
N TYR A 53 -4.76 15.47 1.84
CA TYR A 53 -5.31 14.33 2.57
C TYR A 53 -4.31 13.81 3.60
N ILE A 54 -4.81 13.23 4.68
CA ILE A 54 -4.02 12.39 5.59
C ILE A 54 -4.39 10.94 5.31
N LEU A 55 -3.36 10.12 5.09
CA LEU A 55 -3.48 8.67 4.93
C LEU A 55 -3.02 7.99 6.20
N VAL A 56 -3.88 7.17 6.79
CA VAL A 56 -3.53 6.27 7.90
C VAL A 56 -3.52 4.85 7.35
N ILE A 57 -2.34 4.23 7.30
CA ILE A 57 -2.12 2.90 6.75
C ILE A 57 -1.76 1.94 7.89
N ASN A 58 -2.65 1.00 8.16
CA ASN A 58 -2.48 -0.01 9.22
C ASN A 58 -2.39 -1.40 8.62
N SER A 59 -1.42 -2.20 9.06
CA SER A 59 -1.43 -3.63 8.78
C SER A 59 -2.54 -4.32 9.56
N ASP A 60 -3.12 -5.37 8.97
CA ASP A 60 -3.98 -6.28 9.72
C ASP A 60 -3.21 -7.28 10.58
N LYS A 61 -1.88 -7.33 10.44
CA LYS A 61 -1.00 -8.18 11.24
C LYS A 61 -0.36 -7.34 12.34
N GLU A 62 -0.33 -7.87 13.56
CA GLU A 62 0.20 -7.17 14.75
C GLU A 62 1.65 -6.68 14.57
N GLU A 63 2.47 -7.43 13.83
CA GLU A 63 3.86 -7.05 13.54
C GLU A 63 4.05 -6.47 12.12
N GLY A 64 2.99 -6.10 11.41
CA GLY A 64 3.11 -5.54 10.06
C GLY A 64 3.48 -4.05 10.07
N ALA A 65 4.04 -3.56 8.97
CA ALA A 65 4.36 -2.14 8.84
C ALA A 65 3.11 -1.25 8.99
N THR A 66 3.28 -0.06 9.56
CA THR A 66 2.21 0.94 9.63
C THR A 66 2.76 2.33 9.33
N GLY A 67 1.90 3.26 8.99
CA GLY A 67 2.33 4.64 8.80
C GLY A 67 1.21 5.66 8.60
N ILE A 68 1.55 6.92 8.87
CA ILE A 68 0.71 8.08 8.61
C ILE A 68 1.45 9.02 7.67
N PHE A 69 0.76 9.45 6.62
CA PHE A 69 1.30 10.31 5.56
C PHE A 69 0.37 11.49 5.32
N CYS A 70 0.93 12.70 5.17
CA CYS A 70 0.22 13.83 4.57
C CYS A 70 0.55 13.88 3.09
N ILE A 71 -0.48 13.96 2.25
CA ILE A 71 -0.32 14.05 0.79
C ILE A 71 -1.06 15.26 0.26
N SER A 72 -0.51 15.94 -0.74
CA SER A 72 -1.19 17.06 -1.38
C SER A 72 -0.84 17.19 -2.85
N LYS A 73 -1.81 17.57 -3.68
CA LYS A 73 -1.61 17.83 -5.10
C LYS A 73 -2.52 18.97 -5.56
N SER A 74 -1.93 20.00 -6.18
CA SER A 74 -2.69 21.16 -6.67
C SER A 74 -3.15 21.00 -8.12
N LYS A 75 -2.41 20.25 -8.94
CA LYS A 75 -2.74 19.98 -10.36
C LYS A 75 -2.59 18.52 -10.68
N LYS A 76 -3.57 17.95 -11.39
CA LYS A 76 -3.56 16.52 -11.77
C LYS A 76 -2.33 16.13 -12.60
N SER A 77 -1.80 17.06 -13.40
CA SER A 77 -0.65 16.85 -14.28
C SER A 77 0.70 16.89 -13.58
N GLU A 78 0.73 17.23 -12.29
CA GLU A 78 1.95 17.34 -11.49
C GLU A 78 2.04 16.16 -10.52
N ARG A 79 3.25 15.84 -10.06
CA ARG A 79 3.45 14.87 -8.99
C ARG A 79 3.00 15.48 -7.67
N GLY A 80 2.34 14.69 -6.82
CA GLY A 80 1.89 15.12 -5.50
C GLY A 80 3.05 15.23 -4.52
N SER A 81 2.95 16.15 -3.56
CA SER A 81 3.85 16.24 -2.41
C SER A 81 3.43 15.21 -1.37
N ILE A 82 4.41 14.46 -0.84
CA ILE A 82 4.20 13.41 0.17
C ILE A 82 5.09 13.74 1.36
N ASN A 83 4.50 13.83 2.54
CA ASN A 83 5.22 13.98 3.81
C ASN A 83 4.90 12.80 4.72
N LYS A 84 5.94 12.10 5.17
CA LYS A 84 5.85 10.95 6.06
C LYS A 84 5.89 11.46 7.51
N LEU A 85 4.78 11.33 8.24
CA LEU A 85 4.69 11.81 9.63
C LEU A 85 5.26 10.79 10.62
N VAL A 86 4.79 9.56 10.53
CA VAL A 86 5.23 8.45 11.38
C VAL A 86 5.14 7.16 10.60
N THR A 87 6.14 6.29 10.76
CA THR A 87 6.13 4.95 10.19
C THR A 87 6.81 3.96 11.13
N ASN A 88 6.36 2.72 11.08
CA ASN A 88 7.08 1.59 11.64
C ASN A 88 7.41 0.59 10.52
N ASN A 89 8.54 -0.09 10.66
CA ASN A 89 8.89 -1.23 9.83
C ASN A 89 8.15 -2.47 10.37
N GLY A 90 7.73 -3.36 9.48
CA GLY A 90 7.14 -4.62 9.90
C GLY A 90 8.18 -5.71 10.18
N MET A 91 7.68 -6.87 10.58
CA MET A 91 8.46 -8.03 11.02
C MET A 91 9.46 -8.53 9.98
N TYR A 92 9.17 -8.35 8.69
CA TYR A 92 10.00 -8.79 7.59
C TYR A 92 10.93 -7.68 7.09
N ASN A 93 11.11 -6.60 7.87
CA ASN A 93 11.78 -5.36 7.48
C ASN A 93 11.09 -4.67 6.29
N GLU A 94 9.78 -4.84 6.16
CA GLU A 94 8.98 -4.15 5.17
C GLU A 94 8.69 -2.71 5.61
N ILE A 95 8.76 -1.78 4.66
CA ILE A 95 8.59 -0.33 4.85
C ILE A 95 7.51 0.15 3.87
N LEU A 96 6.56 0.94 4.39
CA LEU A 96 5.53 1.58 3.59
C LEU A 96 6.01 2.92 3.04
N ASN A 97 5.72 3.16 1.77
CA ASN A 97 5.85 4.44 1.09
C ASN A 97 4.56 4.75 0.30
N VAL A 98 4.40 6.02 -0.07
CA VAL A 98 3.30 6.50 -0.89
C VAL A 98 3.87 7.35 -2.01
N GLU A 99 3.33 7.18 -3.21
CA GLU A 99 3.63 8.01 -4.37
C GLU A 99 2.32 8.53 -4.97
N TRP A 100 2.37 9.69 -5.62
CA TRP A 100 1.20 10.24 -6.32
C TRP A 100 1.60 10.85 -7.67
N ASP A 101 1.67 10.01 -8.69
CA ASP A 101 2.14 10.39 -10.01
C ASP A 101 1.13 11.22 -10.81
N PRO A 102 1.59 11.99 -11.82
CA PRO A 102 0.71 12.73 -12.74
C PRO A 102 -0.40 11.85 -13.32
N TYR A 103 -1.63 12.34 -13.29
CA TYR A 103 -2.84 11.69 -13.82
C TYR A 103 -3.21 10.34 -13.17
N GLU A 104 -2.58 9.99 -12.06
CA GLU A 104 -2.88 8.78 -11.30
C GLU A 104 -3.47 9.12 -9.92
N TYR A 105 -4.14 8.14 -9.32
CA TYR A 105 -4.44 8.15 -7.88
C TYR A 105 -3.15 7.88 -7.07
N PRO A 106 -3.08 8.27 -5.79
CA PRO A 106 -1.96 7.88 -4.94
C PRO A 106 -1.84 6.36 -4.87
N LYS A 107 -0.62 5.83 -4.89
CA LYS A 107 -0.33 4.40 -4.76
C LYS A 107 0.48 4.12 -3.52
N VAL A 108 0.16 3.00 -2.86
CA VAL A 108 0.93 2.51 -1.70
C VAL A 108 1.95 1.50 -2.18
N ILE A 109 3.18 1.67 -1.73
CA ILE A 109 4.33 0.87 -2.11
C ILE A 109 4.92 0.22 -0.87
N LEU A 110 5.24 -1.07 -0.98
CA LEU A 110 5.93 -1.84 0.03
C LEU A 110 7.36 -2.12 -0.43
N HIS A 111 8.34 -1.68 0.36
CA HIS A 111 9.75 -2.01 0.16
C HIS A 111 10.17 -3.05 1.19
N ILE A 112 10.93 -4.06 0.78
CA ILE A 112 11.48 -5.08 1.68
C ILE A 112 13.00 -5.05 1.53
N HIS A 113 13.69 -4.38 2.45
CA HIS A 113 15.12 -4.09 2.29
C HIS A 113 16.04 -5.29 2.58
N LYS A 114 15.59 -6.23 3.40
CA LYS A 114 16.32 -7.47 3.72
C LYS A 114 15.38 -8.41 4.45
N LEU A 115 14.81 -9.39 3.74
CA LEU A 115 13.97 -10.39 4.40
C LEU A 115 14.74 -11.03 5.55
N ASN A 116 14.10 -11.05 6.71
CA ASN A 116 14.60 -11.81 7.83
C ASN A 116 14.45 -13.31 7.51
N LYS A 117 15.56 -13.94 7.09
CA LYS A 117 15.62 -15.36 6.68
C LYS A 117 15.05 -16.30 7.73
N ASP A 118 15.20 -15.98 9.01
CA ASP A 118 14.67 -16.78 10.11
C ASP A 118 13.15 -16.68 10.20
N LYS A 119 12.58 -15.49 9.95
CA LYS A 119 11.12 -15.27 9.96
C LYS A 119 10.40 -15.81 8.73
N ILE A 120 11.12 -16.08 7.64
CA ILE A 120 10.58 -16.71 6.42
C ILE A 120 10.90 -18.19 6.31
N LYS A 121 11.70 -18.74 7.24
CA LYS A 121 12.09 -20.14 7.23
C LYS A 121 10.83 -21.02 7.21
N ASN A 122 10.74 -21.90 6.22
CA ASN A 122 9.60 -22.80 5.97
C ASN A 122 8.29 -22.14 5.52
N LYS A 123 8.27 -20.83 5.21
CA LYS A 123 7.09 -20.18 4.61
C LYS A 123 7.13 -20.30 3.10
N ARG A 124 6.11 -20.94 2.53
CA ARG A 124 5.87 -20.98 1.07
C ARG A 124 5.26 -19.69 0.56
N GLU A 125 4.52 -19.00 1.43
CA GLU A 125 3.74 -17.82 1.07
C GLU A 125 3.72 -16.83 2.25
N ILE A 126 3.79 -15.54 1.93
CA ILE A 126 3.69 -14.45 2.91
C ILE A 126 2.60 -13.50 2.43
N TYR A 127 1.71 -13.13 3.34
CA TYR A 127 0.57 -12.27 3.03
C TYR A 127 0.74 -10.93 3.72
N PHE A 128 0.69 -9.86 2.93
CA PHE A 128 0.61 -8.50 3.41
C PHE A 128 -0.80 -7.99 3.18
N SER A 129 -1.41 -7.42 4.21
CA SER A 129 -2.78 -6.92 4.16
C SER A 129 -2.87 -5.65 4.97
N TYR A 130 -3.41 -4.59 4.34
CA TYR A 130 -3.44 -3.25 4.89
C TYR A 130 -4.82 -2.62 4.72
N ASN A 131 -5.23 -1.88 5.74
CA ASN A 131 -6.32 -0.94 5.68
C ASN A 131 -5.75 0.48 5.54
N VAL A 132 -6.21 1.20 4.52
CA VAL A 132 -5.87 2.60 4.29
C VAL A 132 -7.10 3.44 4.56
N LYS A 133 -7.05 4.30 5.57
CA LYS A 133 -8.08 5.28 5.87
C LYS A 133 -7.66 6.64 5.36
N VAL A 134 -8.54 7.29 4.58
CA VAL A 134 -8.34 8.65 4.09
C VAL A 134 -9.10 9.64 4.98
N ILE A 135 -8.43 10.72 5.36
CA ILE A 135 -8.98 11.85 6.13
C ILE A 135 -8.76 13.12 5.29
N TYR A 136 -9.79 13.96 5.18
CA TYR A 136 -9.80 15.22 4.42
C TYR A 136 -10.58 16.30 5.17
#